data_AF-A0A812J1W3-F1
#
_entry.id   AF-A0A812J1W3-F1
#
_cell.length_a   1.000
_cell.length_b   1.000
_cell.length_c   1.000
_cell.angle_alpha   90.00
_cell.angle_beta   90.00
_cell.angle_gamma   90.00
#
_symmetry.space_group_name_H-M   'P 1'
#
loop_
_entity.id
_entity.type
_entity.pdbx_description
1 polymer ?
#
loop_
_entity_poly.entity_id
_entity_poly.type
_entity_poly.pdbx_seq_one_letter_code
_entity_poly.pdbx_strand_id
1 'polypeptide(L)'
;MSDHGPVLLSGAAAPSRLATAGYWTIALGHLWVLRIHALATGAEAMLFATLALVEVALALEAAVYAIGSLGTRVGLPLLTLLGRIRLLGAAMAWPWLLPWVSELSCRCRVVSPGNGVFLVHVTTALAGLMTVFYFWGEVQLLVFASPASKASDSMGCLPSPVLGGQFRLDKADLEETGRAVFVPAQGQARRGLYAGAGLALLGHLGFGLTFAANTGFPPWLLLGALLVMLGRSFGQLPATLKGQEKGALSDWRILWRREAPRLVVRLCELIWIWCCMLELQRCEVSGDWLPVCVA
;
A
#
# COMPACT_ATOMS: atom_id res chain seq x y z
N MET A 1 29.36 -16.26 25.09
CA MET A 1 28.74 -15.21 24.27
C MET A 1 27.27 -15.57 24.14
N SER A 2 26.45 -14.84 24.86
CA SER A 2 25.05 -15.15 25.17
C SER A 2 24.10 -14.83 24.02
N ASP A 3 23.11 -15.70 23.86
CA ASP A 3 21.98 -15.65 22.93
C ASP A 3 21.46 -14.25 22.60
N HIS A 4 21.59 -13.86 21.34
CA HIS A 4 20.80 -12.79 20.70
C HIS A 4 19.53 -13.33 20.03
N GLY A 5 19.02 -14.47 20.50
CA GLY A 5 17.72 -14.99 20.06
C GLY A 5 16.60 -13.98 20.37
N PRO A 6 15.61 -13.79 19.48
CA PRO A 6 14.52 -12.86 19.70
C PRO A 6 13.65 -13.34 20.88
N VAL A 7 13.88 -12.76 22.06
CA VAL A 7 13.26 -13.15 23.33
C VAL A 7 11.74 -12.84 23.40
N LEU A 8 11.06 -12.56 22.29
CA LEU A 8 9.60 -12.38 22.27
C LEU A 8 8.81 -13.62 21.87
N LEU A 9 9.46 -14.70 21.43
CA LEU A 9 8.77 -15.74 20.66
C LEU A 9 9.22 -17.16 20.97
N SER A 10 9.08 -17.59 22.23
CA SER A 10 8.98 -19.04 22.49
C SER A 10 7.71 -19.56 21.78
N GLY A 11 7.84 -20.04 20.54
CA GLY A 11 6.75 -20.63 19.75
C GLY A 11 6.43 -19.99 18.39
N ALA A 12 7.08 -18.90 17.96
CA ALA A 12 6.86 -18.38 16.60
C ALA A 12 7.68 -19.13 15.54
N ALA A 13 7.17 -19.16 14.32
CA ALA A 13 7.91 -19.65 13.16
C ALA A 13 9.20 -18.84 12.93
N ALA A 14 10.20 -19.46 12.28
CA ALA A 14 11.35 -18.73 11.77
C ALA A 14 10.93 -17.91 10.53
N PRO A 15 11.34 -16.63 10.42
CA PRO A 15 10.97 -15.81 9.28
C PRO A 15 11.67 -16.27 8.00
N SER A 16 10.91 -16.38 6.91
CA SER A 16 11.44 -16.77 5.59
C SER A 16 12.40 -15.72 5.04
N ARG A 17 13.66 -16.11 4.81
CA ARG A 17 14.69 -15.25 4.20
C ARG A 17 14.31 -14.85 2.77
N LEU A 18 13.73 -15.77 2.02
CA LEU A 18 13.28 -15.53 0.64
C LEU A 18 12.16 -14.49 0.60
N ALA A 19 11.18 -14.59 1.50
CA ALA A 19 10.13 -13.58 1.61
C ALA A 19 10.70 -12.21 2.02
N THR A 20 11.66 -12.17 2.95
CA THR A 20 12.32 -10.93 3.36
C THR A 20 13.06 -10.27 2.21
N ALA A 21 13.81 -11.05 1.43
CA ALA A 21 14.46 -10.57 0.22
C ALA A 21 13.42 -10.04 -0.79
N GLY A 22 12.32 -10.75 -0.99
CA GLY A 22 11.21 -10.31 -1.85
C GLY A 22 10.64 -8.95 -1.44
N TYR A 23 10.37 -8.74 -0.15
CA TYR A 23 9.88 -7.45 0.35
C TYR A 23 10.91 -6.32 0.17
N TRP A 24 12.20 -6.58 0.41
CA TRP A 24 13.25 -5.60 0.12
C TRP A 24 13.35 -5.27 -1.36
N THR A 25 13.28 -6.27 -2.24
CA THR A 25 13.27 -6.06 -3.69
C THR A 25 12.10 -5.17 -4.11
N ILE A 26 10.92 -5.37 -3.54
CA ILE A 26 9.74 -4.53 -3.85
C ILE A 26 9.94 -3.10 -3.32
N ALA A 27 10.42 -2.94 -2.09
CA ALA A 27 10.71 -1.62 -1.52
C ALA A 27 11.74 -0.84 -2.36
N LEU A 28 12.83 -1.51 -2.76
CA LEU A 28 13.84 -0.93 -3.65
C LEU A 28 13.29 -0.67 -5.05
N GLY A 29 12.40 -1.53 -5.54
CA GLY A 29 11.69 -1.34 -6.80
C GLY A 29 10.91 -0.03 -6.81
N HIS A 30 10.11 0.23 -5.77
CA HIS A 30 9.39 1.50 -5.63
C HIS A 30 10.34 2.72 -5.61
N LEU A 31 11.45 2.66 -4.87
CA LEU A 31 12.45 3.73 -4.87
C LEU A 31 13.14 3.92 -6.23
N TRP A 32 13.34 2.84 -6.98
CA TRP A 32 13.88 2.88 -8.34
C TRP A 32 12.90 3.54 -9.32
N VAL A 33 11.61 3.18 -9.25
CA VAL A 33 10.53 3.80 -10.01
C VAL A 33 10.44 5.29 -9.71
N LEU A 34 10.45 5.68 -8.42
CA LEU A 34 10.49 7.07 -7.99
C LEU A 34 11.70 7.83 -8.55
N ARG A 35 12.89 7.22 -8.56
CA ARG A 35 14.09 7.84 -9.16
C ARG A 35 13.88 8.11 -10.64
N ILE A 36 13.35 7.13 -11.39
CA ILE A 36 13.07 7.30 -12.83
C ILE A 36 12.06 8.42 -13.03
N HIS A 37 11.01 8.47 -12.20
CA HIS A 37 10.00 9.52 -12.25
C HIS A 37 10.65 10.90 -12.08
N ALA A 38 11.48 11.06 -11.04
CA ALA A 38 12.13 12.32 -10.70
C ALA A 38 13.13 12.81 -11.77
N LEU A 39 13.76 11.89 -12.49
CA LEU A 39 14.67 12.22 -13.59
C LEU A 39 13.93 12.54 -14.90
N ALA A 40 12.75 11.94 -15.10
CA ALA A 40 11.97 12.09 -16.33
C ALA A 40 11.04 13.31 -16.33
N THR A 41 10.52 13.72 -15.16
CA THR A 41 9.57 14.84 -15.09
C THR A 41 10.29 16.19 -15.13
N GLY A 42 10.25 16.84 -16.30
CA GLY A 42 10.45 18.28 -16.42
C GLY A 42 9.13 19.00 -16.14
N ALA A 43 9.09 19.79 -15.06
CA ALA A 43 8.11 20.85 -14.77
C ALA A 43 6.76 20.54 -14.05
N GLU A 44 6.32 19.29 -13.84
CA GLU A 44 4.95 19.06 -13.32
C GLU A 44 4.88 18.62 -11.85
N ALA A 45 4.94 19.59 -10.94
CA ALA A 45 5.09 19.36 -9.50
C ALA A 45 3.95 18.52 -8.86
N MET A 46 2.71 18.65 -9.32
CA MET A 46 1.54 18.03 -8.67
C MET A 46 1.35 16.55 -9.07
N LEU A 47 1.44 16.23 -10.37
CA LEU A 47 1.38 14.85 -10.87
C LEU A 47 2.56 14.03 -10.33
N PHE A 48 3.73 14.64 -10.27
CA PHE A 48 4.92 14.04 -9.68
C PHE A 48 4.74 13.77 -8.18
N ALA A 49 4.39 14.80 -7.40
CA ALA A 49 4.29 14.70 -5.94
C ALA A 49 3.28 13.64 -5.49
N THR A 50 2.15 13.52 -6.20
CA THR A 50 1.09 12.58 -5.85
C THR A 50 1.55 11.13 -6.00
N LEU A 51 2.10 10.75 -7.17
CA LEU A 51 2.65 9.41 -7.37
C LEU A 51 3.85 9.15 -6.47
N ALA A 52 4.71 10.15 -6.25
CA ALA A 52 5.87 10.01 -5.38
C ALA A 52 5.45 9.70 -3.92
N LEU A 53 4.42 10.35 -3.42
CA LEU A 53 3.91 10.11 -2.08
C LEU A 53 3.30 8.70 -1.95
N VAL A 54 2.60 8.21 -2.98
CA VAL A 54 2.08 6.84 -3.04
C VAL A 54 3.21 5.81 -3.11
N GLU A 55 4.22 6.04 -3.96
CA GLU A 55 5.43 5.23 -4.09
C GLU A 55 6.16 5.09 -2.76
N VAL A 56 6.42 6.21 -2.07
CA VAL A 56 7.07 6.20 -0.74
C VAL A 56 6.23 5.45 0.28
N ALA A 57 4.90 5.62 0.27
CA ALA A 57 4.02 4.89 1.18
C ALA A 57 4.05 3.37 0.95
N LEU A 58 4.05 2.92 -0.31
CA LEU A 58 4.13 1.51 -0.69
C LEU A 58 5.53 0.92 -0.40
N ALA A 59 6.59 1.68 -0.68
CA ALA A 59 7.97 1.31 -0.34
C ALA A 59 8.15 1.12 1.17
N LEU A 60 7.63 2.06 1.96
CA LEU A 60 7.63 1.98 3.42
C LEU A 60 6.86 0.76 3.90
N GLU A 61 5.69 0.48 3.30
CA GLU A 61 4.89 -0.68 3.67
C GLU A 61 5.65 -2.01 3.44
N ALA A 62 6.31 -2.16 2.30
CA ALA A 62 7.16 -3.32 1.99
C ALA A 62 8.37 -3.40 2.94
N ALA A 63 9.03 -2.27 3.22
CA ALA A 63 10.15 -2.21 4.15
C ALA A 63 9.75 -2.62 5.58
N VAL A 64 8.58 -2.19 6.07
CA VAL A 64 8.07 -2.59 7.39
C VAL A 64 7.87 -4.10 7.48
N TYR A 65 7.35 -4.74 6.43
CA TYR A 65 7.26 -6.21 6.39
C TYR A 65 8.64 -6.87 6.38
N ALA A 66 9.62 -6.32 5.66
CA ALA A 66 10.98 -6.83 5.64
C ALA A 66 11.65 -6.71 7.02
N ILE A 67 11.61 -5.53 7.65
CA ILE A 67 12.17 -5.26 8.98
C ILE A 67 11.46 -6.09 10.05
N GLY A 68 10.17 -6.38 9.90
CA GLY A 68 9.42 -7.26 10.79
C GLY A 68 10.02 -8.67 10.94
N SER A 69 10.83 -9.13 9.98
CA SER A 69 11.59 -10.40 10.12
C SER A 69 12.80 -10.32 11.05
N LEU A 70 13.24 -9.12 11.40
CA LEU A 70 14.38 -8.86 12.29
C LEU A 70 13.92 -8.66 13.75
N GLY A 71 12.70 -9.11 14.09
CA GLY A 71 11.98 -8.81 15.33
C GLY A 71 12.75 -9.14 16.62
N THR A 72 13.66 -8.26 17.02
CA THR A 72 14.31 -8.25 18.33
C THR A 72 13.48 -7.44 19.32
N ARG A 73 13.60 -7.72 20.62
CA ARG A 73 12.90 -6.96 21.70
C ARG A 73 13.11 -5.45 21.62
N VAL A 74 14.31 -5.03 21.20
CA VAL A 74 14.69 -3.61 21.10
C VAL A 74 14.00 -2.93 19.91
N GLY A 75 13.62 -3.66 18.86
CA GLY A 75 13.01 -3.13 17.65
C GLY A 75 11.48 -2.96 17.71
N LEU A 76 10.80 -3.47 18.74
CA LEU A 76 9.32 -3.42 18.80
C LEU A 76 8.72 -2.01 18.84
N PRO A 77 9.24 -1.03 19.61
CA PRO A 77 8.70 0.32 19.61
C PRO A 77 8.81 0.99 18.23
N LEU A 78 9.94 0.76 17.54
CA LEU A 78 10.17 1.24 16.19
C LEU A 78 9.20 0.60 15.19
N LEU A 79 9.04 -0.72 15.22
CA LEU A 79 8.09 -1.44 14.36
C LEU A 79 6.63 -1.02 14.59
N THR A 80 6.27 -0.72 15.84
CA THR A 80 4.95 -0.20 16.19
C THR A 80 4.73 1.19 15.58
N LEU A 81 5.72 2.08 15.71
CA LEU A 81 5.66 3.42 15.12
C LEU A 81 5.58 3.35 13.59
N LEU A 82 6.43 2.55 12.95
CA LEU A 82 6.44 2.38 11.50
C LEU A 82 5.12 1.78 10.99
N GLY A 83 4.53 0.83 11.73
CA GLY A 83 3.21 0.29 11.43
C GLY A 83 2.10 1.35 11.43
N ARG A 84 2.20 2.38 12.28
CA ARG A 84 1.25 3.50 12.32
C ARG A 84 1.47 4.49 11.19
N ILE A 85 2.72 4.90 10.96
CA ILE A 85 3.10 5.84 9.88
C ILE A 85 2.66 5.28 8.53
N ARG A 86 2.91 3.99 8.29
CA ARG A 86 2.41 3.25 7.12
C ARG A 86 0.93 3.48 6.86
N LEU A 87 0.08 3.40 7.90
CA LEU A 87 -1.37 3.45 7.74
C LEU A 87 -1.89 4.85 7.52
N LEU A 88 -1.33 5.82 8.25
CA LEU A 88 -1.60 7.24 8.00
C LEU A 88 -1.19 7.63 6.58
N GLY A 89 0.01 7.22 6.17
CA GLY A 89 0.51 7.45 4.81
C GLY A 89 -0.42 6.87 3.75
N ALA A 90 -0.87 5.62 3.92
CA ALA A 90 -1.82 5.01 2.98
C ALA A 90 -3.21 5.67 3.01
N ALA A 91 -3.75 6.03 4.18
CA ALA A 91 -5.04 6.73 4.25
C ALA A 91 -5.01 8.10 3.55
N MET A 92 -3.85 8.76 3.57
CA MET A 92 -3.63 10.03 2.88
C MET A 92 -3.32 9.85 1.40
N ALA A 93 -2.52 8.86 1.01
CA ALA A 93 -1.97 8.77 -0.36
C ALA A 93 -3.00 8.31 -1.40
N TRP A 94 -3.77 7.27 -1.07
CA TRP A 94 -4.59 6.55 -2.04
C TRP A 94 -5.72 7.38 -2.66
N PRO A 95 -6.45 8.24 -1.92
CA PRO A 95 -7.49 9.07 -2.51
C PRO A 95 -6.99 9.99 -3.64
N TRP A 96 -5.74 10.46 -3.57
CA TRP A 96 -5.17 11.41 -4.54
C TRP A 96 -4.81 10.79 -5.88
N LEU A 97 -4.82 9.47 -5.98
CA LEU A 97 -4.71 8.80 -7.27
C LEU A 97 -5.90 9.14 -8.19
N LEU A 98 -7.09 9.46 -7.64
CA LEU A 98 -8.27 9.86 -8.43
C LEU A 98 -8.10 11.19 -9.19
N PRO A 99 -7.73 12.31 -8.53
CA PRO A 99 -7.44 13.54 -9.24
C PRO A 99 -6.22 13.40 -10.15
N TRP A 100 -5.21 12.61 -9.76
CA TRP A 100 -4.05 12.33 -10.61
C TRP A 100 -4.47 11.75 -11.97
N VAL A 101 -5.30 10.71 -11.99
CA VAL A 101 -5.73 10.07 -13.24
C VAL A 101 -6.68 10.97 -14.05
N SER A 102 -7.49 11.80 -13.39
CA SER A 102 -8.38 12.76 -14.04
C SER A 102 -7.59 13.87 -14.75
N GLU A 103 -6.56 14.38 -14.08
CA GLU A 103 -5.65 15.37 -14.64
C GLU A 103 -4.87 14.78 -15.81
N LEU A 104 -4.33 13.57 -15.67
CA LEU A 104 -3.68 12.86 -16.77
C LEU A 104 -4.62 12.73 -17.97
N SER A 105 -5.84 12.20 -17.80
CA SER A 105 -6.80 12.05 -18.90
C SER A 105 -7.12 13.35 -19.61
N CYS A 106 -7.25 14.45 -18.87
CA CYS A 106 -7.49 15.75 -19.44
C CYS A 106 -6.27 16.26 -20.24
N ARG A 107 -5.06 16.11 -19.68
CA ARG A 107 -3.83 16.59 -20.32
C ARG A 107 -3.48 15.81 -21.57
N CYS A 108 -3.79 14.51 -21.59
CA CYS A 108 -3.66 13.66 -22.77
C CYS A 108 -4.77 13.87 -23.81
N ARG A 109 -5.72 14.80 -23.59
CA ARG A 109 -6.92 15.02 -24.43
C ARG A 109 -7.77 13.77 -24.67
N VAL A 110 -7.70 12.80 -23.75
CA VAL A 110 -8.57 11.60 -23.76
C VAL A 110 -10.01 11.97 -23.41
N VAL A 111 -10.18 13.05 -22.66
CA VAL A 111 -11.46 13.73 -22.45
C VAL A 111 -11.36 15.16 -22.96
N SER A 112 -12.50 15.75 -23.35
CA SER A 112 -12.52 17.16 -23.74
C SER A 112 -12.05 18.06 -22.58
N PRO A 113 -11.40 19.21 -22.84
CA PRO A 113 -10.87 20.06 -21.78
C PRO A 113 -11.93 20.50 -20.74
N GLY A 114 -13.14 20.85 -21.19
CA GLY A 114 -14.23 21.23 -20.29
C GLY A 114 -14.66 20.10 -19.35
N ASN A 115 -14.77 18.86 -19.87
CA ASN A 115 -15.06 17.69 -19.04
C ASN A 115 -13.88 17.33 -18.14
N GLY A 116 -12.65 17.50 -18.63
CA GLY A 116 -11.42 17.27 -17.89
C GLY A 116 -11.29 18.17 -16.66
N VAL A 117 -11.50 19.48 -16.82
CA VAL A 117 -11.54 20.45 -15.71
C VAL A 117 -12.58 20.05 -14.66
N PHE A 118 -13.80 19.74 -15.12
CA PHE A 118 -14.87 19.30 -14.23
C PHE A 118 -14.49 18.04 -13.44
N LEU A 119 -13.94 17.02 -14.12
CA LEU A 119 -13.49 15.77 -13.49
C LEU A 119 -12.38 16.01 -12.47
N VAL A 120 -11.39 16.85 -12.78
CA VAL A 120 -10.31 17.21 -11.85
C VAL A 120 -10.88 17.86 -10.59
N HIS A 121 -11.81 18.81 -10.70
CA HIS A 121 -12.43 19.44 -9.53
C HIS A 121 -13.24 18.44 -8.69
N VAL A 122 -14.07 17.61 -9.33
CA VAL A 122 -14.90 16.63 -8.63
C VAL A 122 -14.04 15.58 -7.92
N THR A 123 -13.03 15.04 -8.61
CA THR A 123 -12.15 14.03 -8.01
C THR A 123 -11.21 14.60 -6.96
N THR A 124 -10.79 15.86 -7.08
CA THR A 124 -10.04 16.57 -6.03
C THR A 124 -10.91 16.78 -4.79
N ALA A 125 -12.15 17.26 -4.95
CA ALA A 125 -13.08 17.42 -3.84
C ALA A 125 -13.37 16.08 -3.15
N LEU A 126 -13.59 15.03 -3.93
CA LEU A 126 -13.80 13.67 -3.42
C LEU A 126 -12.57 13.16 -2.68
N ALA A 127 -11.36 13.32 -3.24
CA ALA A 127 -10.10 12.94 -2.61
C ALA A 127 -9.87 13.71 -1.30
N GLY A 128 -10.21 15.00 -1.25
CA GLY A 128 -10.18 15.82 -0.05
C GLY A 128 -11.12 15.31 1.03
N LEU A 129 -12.40 15.06 0.69
CA LEU A 129 -13.39 14.51 1.61
C LEU A 129 -12.99 13.12 2.13
N MET A 130 -12.50 12.25 1.25
CA MET A 130 -12.01 10.92 1.61
C MET A 130 -10.78 10.99 2.50
N THR A 131 -9.82 11.88 2.18
CA THR A 131 -8.65 12.12 3.01
C THR A 131 -9.09 12.58 4.38
N VAL A 132 -9.95 13.59 4.50
CA VAL A 132 -10.47 14.05 5.80
C VAL A 132 -11.17 12.92 6.55
N PHE A 133 -12.09 12.20 5.91
CA PHE A 133 -12.88 11.16 6.57
C PHE A 133 -12.02 9.96 7.01
N TYR A 134 -11.10 9.49 6.17
CA TYR A 134 -10.24 8.35 6.47
C TYR A 134 -9.09 8.72 7.39
N PHE A 135 -8.44 9.87 7.17
CA PHE A 135 -7.41 10.38 8.08
C PHE A 135 -8.01 10.66 9.45
N TRP A 136 -9.17 11.32 9.53
CA TRP A 136 -9.87 11.52 10.80
C TRP A 136 -10.25 10.21 11.45
N GLY A 137 -10.76 9.23 10.69
CA GLY A 137 -11.04 7.88 11.18
C GLY A 137 -9.79 7.19 11.75
N GLU A 138 -8.66 7.24 11.06
CA GLU A 138 -7.39 6.67 11.53
C GLU A 138 -6.84 7.44 12.74
N VAL A 139 -6.92 8.78 12.76
CA VAL A 139 -6.56 9.62 13.92
C VAL A 139 -7.44 9.30 15.12
N GLN A 140 -8.75 9.13 14.90
CA GLN A 140 -9.68 8.76 15.95
C GLN A 140 -9.31 7.40 16.56
N LEU A 141 -8.98 6.43 15.72
CA LEU A 141 -8.49 5.12 16.17
C LEU A 141 -7.12 5.19 16.82
N LEU A 142 -6.26 6.11 16.37
CA LEU A 142 -4.91 6.33 16.89
C LEU A 142 -4.84 7.19 18.14
N VAL A 143 -5.90 7.87 18.54
CA VAL A 143 -5.89 8.79 19.69
C VAL A 143 -6.94 8.41 20.73
N PHE A 144 -8.13 7.99 20.30
CA PHE A 144 -9.30 7.82 21.17
C PHE A 144 -9.81 6.38 21.27
N ALA A 145 -9.25 5.42 20.53
CA ALA A 145 -9.64 4.02 20.69
C ALA A 145 -9.29 3.54 22.09
N SER A 146 -10.32 3.26 22.89
CA SER A 146 -10.18 2.73 24.25
C SER A 146 -9.29 1.49 24.24
N PRO A 147 -8.41 1.34 25.25
CA PRO A 147 -7.64 0.13 25.40
C PRO A 147 -8.58 -1.07 25.45
N ALA A 148 -8.28 -2.13 24.71
CA ALA A 148 -9.00 -3.38 24.84
C ALA A 148 -8.87 -3.83 26.29
N SER A 149 -9.97 -3.73 27.04
CA SER A 149 -10.04 -4.22 28.40
C SER A 149 -9.75 -5.73 28.36
N LYS A 150 -8.70 -6.13 29.07
CA LYS A 150 -8.30 -7.52 29.34
C LYS A 150 -7.91 -8.35 28.10
N ALA A 151 -6.68 -8.16 27.61
CA ALA A 151 -6.00 -9.17 26.79
C ALA A 151 -4.61 -9.48 27.37
N SER A 152 -4.61 -10.35 28.40
CA SER A 152 -3.50 -11.15 28.93
C SER A 152 -2.18 -10.44 29.28
N ASP A 153 -1.81 -10.52 30.56
CA ASP A 153 -0.51 -10.23 31.18
C ASP A 153 0.72 -11.00 30.61
N SER A 154 0.76 -11.35 29.32
CA SER A 154 1.84 -12.17 28.74
C SER A 154 2.71 -11.48 27.69
N MET A 155 2.47 -10.21 27.36
CA MET A 155 3.47 -9.38 26.69
C MET A 155 3.60 -8.06 27.43
N GLY A 156 4.72 -7.91 28.13
CA GLY A 156 5.05 -6.74 28.95
C GLY A 156 4.70 -5.44 28.25
N CYS A 157 4.02 -4.57 28.99
CA CYS A 157 3.50 -3.29 28.55
C CYS A 157 4.53 -2.55 27.68
N LEU A 158 4.30 -2.50 26.37
CA LEU A 158 5.06 -1.60 25.50
C LEU A 158 4.71 -0.17 25.93
N PRO A 159 5.71 0.73 26.06
CA PRO A 159 5.47 2.10 26.48
C PRO A 159 4.42 2.75 25.58
N SER A 160 3.45 3.40 26.21
CA SER A 160 2.40 4.15 25.53
C SER A 160 3.04 5.13 24.54
N PRO A 161 2.88 4.95 23.22
CA PRO A 161 3.49 5.87 22.28
C PRO A 161 2.65 7.15 22.23
N VAL A 162 3.27 8.24 21.76
CA VAL A 162 2.72 9.60 21.59
C VAL A 162 1.36 9.68 20.86
N LEU A 163 0.92 8.59 20.22
CA LEU A 163 -0.41 8.43 19.62
C LEU A 163 -1.15 7.28 20.36
N GLY A 164 -2.23 7.63 21.07
CA GLY A 164 -2.95 6.82 22.08
C GLY A 164 -3.76 5.59 21.62
N GLY A 165 -3.71 5.15 20.36
CA GLY A 165 -4.48 4.03 19.83
C GLY A 165 -3.75 2.70 19.97
N GLN A 166 -4.42 1.67 20.50
CA GLN A 166 -3.76 0.36 20.68
C GLN A 166 -3.45 -0.31 19.33
N PHE A 167 -2.15 -0.42 19.06
CA PHE A 167 -1.61 -1.29 18.01
C PHE A 167 -1.14 -2.57 18.69
N ARG A 168 -1.66 -3.70 18.24
CA ARG A 168 -1.24 -5.01 18.72
C ARG A 168 -0.36 -5.68 17.69
N LEU A 169 0.55 -6.49 18.20
CA LEU A 169 1.24 -7.47 17.38
C LEU A 169 0.20 -8.41 16.78
N ASP A 170 0.25 -8.62 15.47
CA ASP A 170 -0.58 -9.63 14.81
C ASP A 170 -0.07 -11.01 15.20
N LYS A 171 -0.61 -11.56 16.30
CA LYS A 171 -0.20 -12.86 16.86
C LYS A 171 -0.32 -13.98 15.82
N ALA A 172 -1.36 -13.94 14.98
CA ALA A 172 -1.54 -14.96 13.95
C ALA A 172 -0.43 -14.85 12.88
N ASP A 173 -0.10 -13.63 12.47
CA ASP A 173 0.98 -13.41 11.51
C ASP A 173 2.35 -13.84 12.06
N LEU A 174 2.59 -13.51 13.32
CA LEU A 174 3.80 -13.82 14.03
C LEU A 174 3.99 -15.31 14.25
N GLU A 175 2.95 -16.02 14.71
CA GLU A 175 2.99 -17.47 14.91
C GLU A 175 3.22 -18.22 13.60
N GLU A 176 2.63 -17.75 12.50
CA GLU A 176 2.68 -18.46 11.21
C GLU A 176 3.86 -18.07 10.31
N THR A 177 4.34 -16.82 10.38
CA THR A 177 5.40 -16.31 9.48
C THR A 177 6.67 -15.88 10.21
N GLY A 178 6.64 -15.79 11.55
CA GLY A 178 7.75 -15.28 12.33
C GLY A 178 7.96 -13.76 12.23
N ARG A 179 7.07 -13.02 11.54
CA ARG A 179 7.20 -11.58 11.36
C ARG A 179 6.44 -10.79 12.42
N ALA A 180 7.12 -9.80 12.99
CA ALA A 180 6.51 -8.86 13.91
C ALA A 180 5.82 -7.71 13.15
N VAL A 181 4.55 -7.90 12.82
CA VAL A 181 3.72 -6.88 12.16
C VAL A 181 2.68 -6.33 13.15
N PHE A 182 2.58 -5.00 13.22
CA PHE A 182 1.65 -4.32 14.12
C PHE A 182 0.40 -3.85 13.36
N VAL A 183 -0.76 -4.16 13.92
CA VAL A 183 -2.08 -3.80 13.38
C VAL A 183 -2.95 -3.17 14.48
N PRO A 184 -3.97 -2.36 14.13
CA PRO A 184 -4.93 -1.86 15.11
C PRO A 184 -5.58 -2.99 15.92
N ALA A 185 -5.81 -2.75 17.22
CA ALA A 185 -6.22 -3.79 18.16
C ALA A 185 -7.63 -4.34 17.93
N GLN A 186 -8.55 -3.57 17.34
CA GLN A 186 -9.93 -3.99 17.12
C GLN A 186 -10.16 -4.57 15.71
N GLY A 187 -11.01 -5.60 15.62
CA GLY A 187 -11.53 -6.20 14.38
C GLY A 187 -12.40 -5.26 13.53
N GLN A 188 -12.23 -3.95 13.67
CA GLN A 188 -12.69 -2.98 12.70
C GLN A 188 -11.83 -3.17 11.45
N ALA A 189 -12.35 -3.96 10.52
CA ALA A 189 -11.88 -3.94 9.15
C ALA A 189 -11.69 -2.46 8.77
N ARG A 190 -10.51 -2.10 8.25
CA ARG A 190 -10.14 -0.74 7.84
C ARG A 190 -10.94 -0.32 6.61
N ARG A 191 -12.27 -0.31 6.72
CA ARG A 191 -13.24 -0.12 5.65
C ARG A 191 -12.96 1.18 4.92
N GLY A 192 -12.50 2.21 5.64
CA GLY A 192 -12.10 3.48 5.04
C GLY A 192 -10.89 3.36 4.11
N LEU A 193 -9.78 2.79 4.59
CA LEU A 193 -8.58 2.57 3.78
C LEU A 193 -8.85 1.67 2.56
N TYR A 194 -9.63 0.60 2.74
CA TYR A 194 -10.02 -0.28 1.64
C TYR A 194 -10.99 0.36 0.65
N ALA A 195 -11.92 1.19 1.13
CA ALA A 195 -12.82 1.95 0.27
C ALA A 195 -12.05 3.00 -0.54
N GLY A 196 -11.10 3.71 0.07
CA GLY A 196 -10.23 4.65 -0.62
C GLY A 196 -9.40 4.00 -1.71
N ALA A 197 -8.76 2.88 -1.37
CA ALA A 197 -7.99 2.10 -2.32
C ALA A 197 -8.87 1.48 -3.42
N GLY A 198 -10.08 1.03 -3.09
CA GLY A 198 -11.04 0.48 -4.03
C GLY A 198 -11.57 1.51 -5.01
N LEU A 199 -11.93 2.70 -4.53
CA LEU A 199 -12.39 3.81 -5.36
C LEU A 199 -11.29 4.30 -6.31
N ALA A 200 -10.05 4.44 -5.82
CA ALA A 200 -8.90 4.77 -6.67
C ALA A 200 -8.73 3.75 -7.81
N LEU A 201 -8.80 2.45 -7.49
CA LEU A 201 -8.72 1.39 -8.51
C LEU A 201 -9.87 1.43 -9.51
N LEU A 202 -11.11 1.61 -9.05
CA LEU A 202 -12.27 1.75 -9.93
C LEU A 202 -12.12 2.96 -10.86
N GLY A 203 -11.59 4.07 -10.35
CA GLY A 203 -11.23 5.22 -11.16
C GLY A 203 -10.21 4.86 -12.25
N HIS A 204 -9.11 4.20 -11.88
CA HIS A 204 -8.06 3.83 -12.84
C HIS A 204 -8.56 2.84 -13.90
N LEU A 205 -9.50 1.95 -13.57
CA LEU A 205 -10.17 1.10 -14.56
C LEU A 205 -11.04 1.92 -15.50
N GLY A 206 -11.91 2.79 -14.96
CA GLY A 206 -12.82 3.61 -15.77
C GLY A 206 -12.07 4.55 -16.71
N PHE A 207 -11.04 5.22 -16.20
CA PHE A 207 -10.15 6.04 -17.03
C PHE A 207 -9.33 5.17 -17.98
N GLY A 208 -8.80 4.02 -17.55
CA GLY A 208 -8.09 3.07 -18.41
C GLY A 208 -8.92 2.59 -19.60
N LEU A 209 -10.21 2.32 -19.41
CA LEU A 209 -11.14 2.00 -20.50
C LEU A 209 -11.35 3.20 -21.44
N THR A 210 -11.43 4.41 -20.88
CA THR A 210 -11.54 5.64 -21.67
C THR A 210 -10.28 5.88 -22.51
N PHE A 211 -9.09 5.65 -21.95
CA PHE A 211 -7.82 5.66 -22.68
C PHE A 211 -7.80 4.62 -23.80
N ALA A 212 -8.25 3.40 -23.53
CA ALA A 212 -8.28 2.32 -24.52
C ALA A 212 -9.18 2.67 -25.72
N ALA A 213 -10.32 3.30 -25.45
CA ALA A 213 -11.28 3.71 -26.47
C ALA A 213 -10.74 4.84 -27.36
N ASN A 214 -9.97 5.79 -26.81
CA ASN A 214 -9.54 6.99 -27.52
C ASN A 214 -8.11 6.91 -28.10
N THR A 215 -7.24 6.06 -27.54
CA THR A 215 -5.80 6.01 -27.91
C THR A 215 -5.34 4.64 -28.40
N GLY A 216 -6.26 3.67 -28.51
CA GLY A 216 -5.96 2.28 -28.88
C GLY A 216 -5.49 1.40 -27.71
N PHE A 217 -5.40 0.09 -27.96
CA PHE A 217 -5.19 -0.94 -26.94
C PHE A 217 -3.80 -1.58 -27.00
N PRO A 218 -3.21 -2.00 -25.86
CA PRO A 218 -3.63 -1.74 -24.47
C PRO A 218 -3.00 -0.47 -23.89
N PRO A 219 -3.77 0.40 -23.20
CA PRO A 219 -3.18 1.45 -22.37
C PRO A 219 -2.58 0.84 -21.09
N TRP A 220 -1.44 1.38 -20.68
CA TRP A 220 -0.69 0.92 -19.50
C TRP A 220 -1.53 1.07 -18.23
N LEU A 221 -2.27 2.17 -18.12
CA LEU A 221 -3.15 2.45 -16.97
C LEU A 221 -4.16 1.31 -16.72
N LEU A 222 -4.78 0.78 -17.77
CA LEU A 222 -5.74 -0.32 -17.68
C LEU A 222 -5.05 -1.62 -17.30
N LEU A 223 -3.92 -1.92 -17.92
CA LEU A 223 -3.13 -3.12 -17.62
C LEU A 223 -2.72 -3.14 -16.14
N GLY A 224 -2.17 -2.02 -15.64
CA GLY A 224 -1.77 -1.88 -14.24
C GLY A 224 -2.94 -2.08 -13.27
N ALA A 225 -4.08 -1.44 -13.55
CA ALA A 225 -5.28 -1.58 -12.73
C ALA A 225 -5.84 -3.03 -12.70
N LEU A 226 -5.82 -3.73 -13.83
CA LEU A 226 -6.23 -5.15 -13.89
C LEU A 226 -5.27 -6.05 -13.11
N LEU A 227 -3.96 -5.83 -13.22
CA LEU A 227 -2.96 -6.64 -12.52
C LEU A 227 -3.06 -6.48 -11.00
N VAL A 228 -3.22 -5.26 -10.49
CA VAL A 228 -3.40 -5.03 -9.04
C VAL A 228 -4.73 -5.59 -8.52
N MET A 229 -5.81 -5.55 -9.31
CA MET A 229 -7.06 -6.24 -8.97
C MET A 229 -6.90 -7.76 -8.89
N LEU A 230 -6.22 -8.37 -9.86
CA LEU A 230 -5.93 -9.80 -9.86
C LEU A 230 -5.06 -10.18 -8.66
N GLY A 231 -4.02 -9.40 -8.39
CA GLY A 231 -3.16 -9.60 -7.21
C GLY A 231 -3.95 -9.52 -5.91
N ARG A 232 -4.84 -8.53 -5.76
CA ARG A 232 -5.72 -8.37 -4.58
C ARG A 232 -6.71 -9.51 -4.43
N SER A 233 -7.30 -9.98 -5.52
CA SER A 233 -8.18 -11.15 -5.53
C SER A 233 -7.43 -12.40 -5.06
N PHE A 234 -6.20 -12.61 -5.55
CA PHE A 234 -5.33 -13.71 -5.11
C PHE A 234 -4.95 -13.58 -3.62
N GLY A 235 -4.67 -12.37 -3.15
CA GLY A 235 -4.39 -12.04 -1.75
C GLY A 235 -5.54 -12.39 -0.79
N GLN A 236 -6.79 -12.32 -1.25
CA GLN A 236 -8.00 -12.59 -0.46
C GLN A 236 -8.40 -14.07 -0.41
N LEU A 237 -7.71 -14.96 -1.12
CA LEU A 237 -8.04 -16.39 -1.14
C LEU A 237 -7.99 -17.00 0.28
N PRO A 238 -9.07 -17.68 0.73
CA PRO A 238 -9.17 -18.28 2.06
C PRO A 238 -7.97 -19.17 2.41
N ALA A 239 -7.50 -19.08 3.66
CA ALA A 239 -6.41 -19.91 4.16
C ALA A 239 -6.73 -21.42 4.18
N THR A 240 -8.01 -21.78 4.12
CA THR A 240 -8.52 -23.17 4.09
C THR A 240 -8.28 -23.87 2.75
N LEU A 241 -8.28 -23.12 1.63
CA LEU A 241 -7.83 -23.63 0.33
C LEU A 241 -6.30 -23.83 0.28
N LYS A 242 -5.57 -23.33 1.28
CA LYS A 242 -4.10 -23.33 1.33
C LYS A 242 -3.52 -24.40 2.25
N GLY A 243 -4.27 -25.48 2.51
CA GLY A 243 -3.82 -26.70 3.21
C GLY A 243 -3.50 -26.52 4.69
N GLN A 244 -4.30 -27.10 5.60
CA GLN A 244 -3.95 -27.22 7.01
C GLN A 244 -3.11 -28.49 7.22
N GLU A 245 -1.78 -28.37 7.21
CA GLU A 245 -0.91 -29.43 7.73
C GLU A 245 -0.26 -28.98 9.03
N LYS A 246 -0.47 -29.77 10.09
CA LYS A 246 0.17 -29.62 11.39
C LYS A 246 1.56 -30.27 11.31
N GLY A 247 2.60 -29.46 11.24
CA GLY A 247 4.00 -29.90 11.23
C GLY A 247 4.94 -28.74 10.96
N ALA A 248 6.24 -28.91 11.23
CA ALA A 248 7.27 -27.94 10.83
C ALA A 248 7.28 -27.85 9.30
N LEU A 249 6.61 -26.82 8.75
CA LEU A 249 6.54 -26.57 7.32
C LEU A 249 7.92 -26.12 6.81
N SER A 250 8.36 -26.64 5.68
CA SER A 250 9.55 -26.12 5.00
C SER A 250 9.34 -24.67 4.58
N ASP A 251 10.41 -23.86 4.54
CA ASP A 251 10.39 -22.44 4.15
C ASP A 251 9.62 -22.17 2.86
N TRP A 252 9.69 -23.10 1.90
CA TRP A 252 8.96 -23.05 0.64
C TRP A 252 7.44 -23.13 0.82
N ARG A 253 6.94 -24.00 1.70
CA ARG A 253 5.50 -24.12 1.96
C ARG A 253 4.95 -22.92 2.72
N ILE A 254 5.71 -22.38 3.67
CA ILE A 254 5.35 -21.13 4.39
C ILE A 254 5.23 -19.97 3.38
N LEU A 255 6.19 -19.88 2.45
CA LEU A 255 6.17 -18.90 1.38
C LEU A 255 4.88 -18.97 0.59
N TRP A 256 4.55 -20.12 -0.02
CA TRP A 256 3.37 -20.24 -0.90
C TRP A 256 2.03 -20.06 -0.17
N ARG A 257 1.95 -20.47 1.11
CA ARG A 257 0.71 -20.44 1.88
C ARG A 257 0.34 -19.05 2.38
N ARG A 258 1.31 -18.26 2.85
CA ARG A 258 1.04 -17.00 3.58
C ARG A 258 1.72 -15.78 2.99
N GLU A 259 2.98 -15.92 2.58
CA GLU A 259 3.79 -14.78 2.11
C GLU A 259 3.54 -14.48 0.61
N ALA A 260 3.45 -15.50 -0.23
CA ALA A 260 3.28 -15.37 -1.68
C ALA A 260 2.03 -14.59 -2.07
N PRO A 261 0.84 -14.81 -1.46
CA PRO A 261 -0.33 -13.97 -1.77
C PRO A 261 -0.09 -12.49 -1.47
N ARG A 262 0.64 -12.16 -0.40
CA ARG A 262 0.98 -10.78 -0.06
C ARG A 262 2.04 -10.20 -0.97
N LEU A 263 3.09 -10.96 -1.27
CA LEU A 263 4.15 -10.56 -2.19
C LEU A 263 3.59 -10.32 -3.60
N VAL A 264 2.66 -11.15 -4.07
CA VAL A 264 1.95 -10.95 -5.33
C VAL A 264 1.17 -9.64 -5.32
N VAL A 265 0.40 -9.35 -4.27
CA VAL A 265 -0.31 -8.05 -4.15
C VAL A 265 0.67 -6.89 -4.28
N ARG A 266 1.79 -6.93 -3.54
CA ARG A 266 2.80 -5.87 -3.54
C ARG A 266 3.51 -5.71 -4.87
N LEU A 267 3.83 -6.82 -5.52
CA LEU A 267 4.40 -6.82 -6.85
C LEU A 267 3.43 -6.20 -7.87
N CYS A 268 2.14 -6.54 -7.79
CA CYS A 268 1.13 -5.94 -8.66
C CYS A 268 0.91 -4.45 -8.37
N GLU A 269 1.04 -4.00 -7.11
CA GLU A 269 1.03 -2.57 -6.76
C GLU A 269 2.23 -1.83 -7.37
N LEU A 270 3.43 -2.40 -7.31
CA LEU A 270 4.62 -1.86 -7.99
C LEU A 270 4.43 -1.78 -9.51
N ILE A 271 3.94 -2.86 -10.14
CA ILE A 271 3.68 -2.88 -11.58
C ILE A 271 2.61 -1.84 -11.95
N TRP A 272 1.59 -1.66 -11.13
CA TRP A 272 0.55 -0.68 -11.37
C TRP A 272 1.10 0.75 -11.40
N ILE A 273 1.93 1.15 -10.43
CA ILE A 273 2.51 2.50 -10.46
C ILE A 273 3.50 2.66 -11.61
N TRP A 274 4.28 1.63 -11.93
CA TRP A 274 5.12 1.63 -13.14
C TRP A 274 4.29 1.88 -14.41
N CYS A 275 3.14 1.22 -14.54
CA CYS A 275 2.20 1.45 -15.62
C CYS A 275 1.64 2.89 -15.63
N CYS A 276 1.32 3.46 -14.47
CA CYS A 276 0.91 4.87 -14.38
C CYS A 276 1.99 5.81 -14.92
N MET A 277 3.26 5.56 -14.59
CA MET A 277 4.38 6.34 -15.13
C MET A 277 4.57 6.17 -16.64
N LEU A 278 4.47 4.94 -17.15
CA LEU A 278 4.56 4.70 -18.59
C LEU A 278 3.43 5.40 -19.36
N GLU A 279 2.22 5.46 -18.80
CA GLU A 279 1.12 6.21 -19.40
C GLU A 279 1.38 7.71 -19.38
N LEU A 280 1.90 8.25 -18.26
CA LEU A 280 2.31 9.65 -18.17
C LEU A 280 3.33 10.01 -19.25
N GLN A 281 4.43 9.25 -19.33
CA GLN A 281 5.48 9.47 -20.34
C GLN A 281 4.94 9.34 -21.77
N ARG A 282 4.07 8.35 -22.02
CA ARG A 282 3.41 8.19 -23.33
C ARG A 282 2.61 9.43 -23.70
N CYS A 283 1.89 10.02 -22.74
CA CYS A 283 1.13 11.23 -22.96
C CYS A 283 1.99 12.48 -23.14
N GLU A 284 3.06 12.64 -22.35
CA GLU A 284 3.97 13.79 -22.46
C GLU A 284 4.67 13.86 -23.82
N VAL A 285 4.98 12.71 -24.41
CA VAL A 285 5.58 12.62 -25.75
C VAL A 285 4.53 12.74 -26.87
N SER A 286 3.23 12.69 -26.53
CA SER A 286 2.16 12.89 -27.51
C SER A 286 2.07 14.36 -27.92
N GLY A 287 1.77 14.63 -29.20
CA GLY A 287 1.57 15.99 -29.71
C GLY A 287 0.33 16.70 -29.15
N ASP A 288 -0.50 16.00 -28.37
CA ASP A 288 -1.75 16.48 -27.81
C ASP A 288 -1.66 16.86 -26.32
N TRP A 289 -0.46 16.76 -25.72
CA TRP A 289 -0.24 17.10 -24.32
C TRP A 289 -0.57 18.55 -24.00
N LEU A 290 -1.47 18.77 -23.04
CA LEU A 290 -1.74 20.08 -22.48
C LEU A 290 -0.78 20.37 -21.30
N PRO A 291 -0.25 21.60 -21.18
CA PRO A 291 0.63 21.99 -20.08
C PRO A 291 -0.10 22.10 -18.73
N VAL A 292 -1.38 22.47 -18.74
CA VAL A 292 -2.24 22.45 -17.56
C VAL A 292 -3.66 22.13 -18.00
N CYS A 293 -4.41 21.46 -17.13
CA CYS A 293 -5.83 21.26 -17.35
C CYS A 293 -6.70 22.32 -16.70
N VAL A 294 -6.31 22.81 -15.52
CA VAL A 294 -6.97 23.91 -14.84
C VAL A 294 -6.15 25.17 -15.13
N ALA A 295 -6.72 26.10 -15.89
CA ALA A 295 -6.16 27.43 -16.12
C ALA A 295 -6.79 28.44 -15.15
#